data_AF-A0A2V8LKY8-F1
#
_entry.id   AF-A0A2V8LKY8-F1
#
_cell.length_a   1.000
_cell.length_b   1.000
_cell.length_c   1.000
_cell.angle_alpha   90.00
_cell.angle_beta   90.00
_cell.angle_gamma   90.00
#
_symmetry.space_group_name_H-M   'P 1'
#
loop_
_entity.id
_entity.type
_entity.pdbx_description
1 polymer ?
#
loop_
_entity_poly.entity_id
_entity_poly.type
_entity_poly.pdbx_seq_one_letter_code
_entity_poly.pdbx_strand_id
1 'polypeptide(L)'
;MDGRPHPPDYAPHTWEGFSTAHFEGNDLVITTTHLKESYIRRNGPTMSDQVKVTEWLTRHGDYLTIVTYIDDPVYLEEPFIQSVTYQREAHTELEYFPCTIVNENISDKIPHFLPGKNPWLKEFSEQEGVPYEATRGGAETMYPEYRAKMKGMKVAPLKPTPSAF
;
A
#
# COMPACT_ATOMS: atom_id res chain seq x y z
N MET A 1 4.47 -10.53 -23.29
CA MET A 1 5.55 -11.31 -23.93
C MET A 1 5.06 -12.19 -25.07
N ASP A 2 3.77 -12.51 -25.15
CA ASP A 2 3.17 -13.38 -26.19
C ASP A 2 2.63 -12.61 -27.41
N GLY A 3 2.92 -11.32 -27.52
CA GLY A 3 2.54 -10.48 -28.66
C GLY A 3 1.06 -10.12 -28.75
N ARG A 4 0.23 -10.50 -27.76
CA ARG A 4 -1.17 -10.09 -27.74
C ARG A 4 -1.30 -8.57 -27.59
N PRO A 5 -2.28 -7.93 -28.26
CA PRO A 5 -2.53 -6.51 -28.09
C PRO A 5 -2.94 -6.20 -26.65
N HIS A 6 -2.59 -5.02 -26.17
CA HIS A 6 -3.06 -4.53 -24.88
C HIS A 6 -4.59 -4.32 -24.96
N PRO A 7 -5.38 -4.70 -23.94
CA PRO A 7 -6.81 -4.46 -23.94
C PRO A 7 -7.11 -2.95 -23.98
N PRO A 8 -8.23 -2.55 -24.59
CA PRO A 8 -8.70 -1.16 -24.51
C PRO A 8 -9.19 -0.83 -23.11
N ASP A 9 -9.17 0.44 -22.72
CA ASP A 9 -9.49 0.93 -21.36
C ASP A 9 -10.86 0.49 -20.80
N TYR A 10 -11.82 0.15 -21.66
CA TYR A 10 -13.16 -0.31 -21.25
C TYR A 10 -13.24 -1.84 -21.06
N ALA A 11 -12.15 -2.57 -21.28
CA ALA A 11 -12.12 -4.02 -21.08
C ALA A 11 -12.36 -4.35 -19.60
N PRO A 12 -12.93 -5.52 -19.27
CA PRO A 12 -13.21 -5.86 -17.87
C PRO A 12 -11.96 -5.93 -17.01
N HIS A 13 -11.99 -5.28 -15.84
CA HIS A 13 -10.92 -5.36 -14.85
C HIS A 13 -11.03 -6.64 -14.02
N THR A 14 -9.89 -7.27 -13.74
CA THR A 14 -9.80 -8.53 -12.97
C THR A 14 -8.92 -8.34 -11.73
N TRP A 15 -8.91 -9.33 -10.83
CA TRP A 15 -8.00 -9.30 -9.68
C TRP A 15 -6.54 -9.47 -10.07
N GLU A 16 -6.26 -10.10 -11.21
CA GLU A 16 -4.91 -10.35 -11.74
C GLU A 16 -4.46 -9.26 -12.72
N GLY A 17 -5.40 -8.47 -13.24
CA GLY A 17 -5.15 -7.45 -14.25
C GLY A 17 -4.71 -8.02 -15.60
N PHE A 18 -4.04 -7.19 -16.39
CA PHE A 18 -3.38 -7.57 -17.63
C PHE A 18 -1.94 -7.08 -17.62
N SER A 19 -0.99 -8.02 -17.70
CA SER A 19 0.44 -7.72 -17.69
C SER A 19 1.07 -7.79 -19.08
N THR A 20 1.88 -6.79 -19.39
CA THR A 20 2.84 -6.81 -20.49
C THR A 20 4.25 -6.78 -19.91
N ALA A 21 5.22 -7.38 -20.59
CA ALA A 21 6.59 -7.40 -20.09
C ALA A 21 7.62 -7.45 -21.22
N HIS A 22 8.78 -6.87 -20.94
CA HIS A 22 9.97 -6.86 -21.79
C HIS A 22 11.22 -6.85 -20.91
N PHE A 23 12.37 -7.16 -21.50
CA PHE A 23 13.65 -7.07 -20.81
C PHE A 23 14.28 -5.70 -21.03
N GLU A 24 14.78 -5.08 -19.96
CA GLU A 24 15.67 -3.91 -19.99
C GLU A 24 16.98 -4.29 -19.28
N GLY A 25 18.03 -4.54 -20.07
CA GLY A 25 19.27 -5.08 -19.51
C GLY A 25 19.05 -6.46 -18.87
N ASN A 26 19.26 -6.54 -17.55
CA ASN A 26 19.07 -7.78 -16.77
C ASN A 26 17.71 -7.83 -16.05
N ASP A 27 16.88 -6.81 -16.21
CA ASP A 27 15.61 -6.70 -15.50
C ASP A 27 14.47 -7.15 -16.41
N LEU A 28 13.58 -8.00 -15.90
CA LEU A 28 12.27 -8.21 -16.51
C LEU A 28 11.34 -7.10 -16.00
N VAL A 29 11.02 -6.17 -16.89
CA VAL A 29 10.10 -5.07 -16.61
C VAL A 29 8.70 -5.50 -16.95
N ILE A 30 7.79 -5.42 -15.98
CA ILE A 30 6.40 -5.84 -16.11
C ILE A 30 5.51 -4.63 -15.86
N THR A 31 4.57 -4.35 -16.76
CA THR A 31 3.52 -3.35 -16.56
C THR A 31 2.17 -4.03 -16.49
N THR A 32 1.44 -3.79 -15.42
CA THR A 32 0.10 -4.34 -15.18
C THR A 32 -0.93 -3.21 -15.06
N THR A 33 -2.04 -3.36 -15.79
CA THR A 33 -3.22 -2.47 -15.76
C THR A 33 -4.50 -3.33 -15.68
N HIS A 34 -5.68 -2.72 -15.80
CA HIS A 34 -6.98 -3.42 -15.74
C HIS A 34 -7.19 -4.19 -14.43
N LEU A 35 -6.62 -3.69 -13.34
CA LEU A 35 -6.79 -4.23 -12.00
C LEU A 35 -8.12 -3.74 -11.42
N LYS A 36 -8.80 -4.62 -10.66
CA LYS A 36 -9.94 -4.20 -9.86
C LYS A 36 -9.51 -3.30 -8.71
N GLU A 37 -10.39 -2.37 -8.35
CA GLU A 37 -10.24 -1.57 -7.13
C GLU A 37 -10.04 -2.48 -5.91
N SER A 38 -9.04 -2.17 -5.09
CA SER A 38 -8.61 -2.96 -3.95
C SER A 38 -7.80 -2.11 -2.96
N TYR A 39 -6.85 -2.73 -2.26
CA TYR A 39 -5.95 -2.08 -1.32
C TYR A 39 -4.50 -2.42 -1.67
N ILE A 40 -3.60 -1.45 -1.60
CA ILE A 40 -2.15 -1.67 -1.83
C ILE A 40 -1.57 -2.59 -0.75
N ARG A 41 -2.07 -2.44 0.48
CA ARG A 41 -1.79 -3.33 1.61
C ARG A 41 -3.06 -3.53 2.43
N ARG A 42 -3.16 -4.65 3.15
CA ARG A 42 -4.35 -5.05 3.93
C ARG A 42 -4.89 -3.98 4.89
N ASN A 43 -4.02 -3.16 5.48
CA ASN A 43 -4.36 -2.01 6.33
C ASN A 43 -3.75 -0.70 5.77
N GLY A 44 -3.58 -0.62 4.44
CA GLY A 44 -2.90 0.48 3.77
C GLY A 44 -3.85 1.33 2.91
N PRO A 45 -3.27 2.19 2.07
CA PRO A 45 -4.04 2.97 1.10
C PRO A 45 -4.85 2.06 0.18
N THR A 46 -6.01 2.56 -0.22
CA THR A 46 -6.82 1.99 -1.30
C THR A 46 -6.08 2.12 -2.63
N MET A 47 -6.47 1.29 -3.58
CA MET A 47 -5.96 1.25 -4.94
C MET A 47 -7.16 1.27 -5.88
N SER A 48 -7.21 2.24 -6.79
CA SER A 48 -8.30 2.41 -7.75
C SER A 48 -8.19 1.43 -8.90
N ASP A 49 -9.22 1.40 -9.74
CA ASP A 49 -9.19 0.69 -11.01
C ASP A 49 -8.32 1.38 -12.08
N GLN A 50 -7.93 2.65 -11.87
CA GLN A 50 -7.05 3.41 -12.75
C GLN A 50 -5.56 3.22 -12.43
N VAL A 51 -5.24 2.33 -11.49
CA VAL A 51 -3.87 2.03 -11.10
C VAL A 51 -3.05 1.47 -12.28
N LYS A 52 -1.79 1.91 -12.35
CA LYS A 52 -0.76 1.31 -13.19
C LYS A 52 0.37 0.82 -12.28
N VAL A 53 0.64 -0.48 -12.35
CA VAL A 53 1.73 -1.11 -11.61
C VAL A 53 2.88 -1.41 -12.55
N THR A 54 4.09 -0.98 -12.21
CA THR A 54 5.32 -1.36 -12.91
C THR A 54 6.24 -2.11 -11.96
N GLU A 55 6.70 -3.28 -12.36
CA GLU A 55 7.60 -4.11 -11.57
C GLU A 55 8.91 -4.37 -12.32
N TRP A 56 10.03 -4.26 -11.62
CA TRP A 56 11.33 -4.68 -12.10
C TRP A 56 11.75 -5.91 -11.31
N LEU A 57 11.85 -7.03 -12.01
CA LEU A 57 12.34 -8.29 -11.45
C LEU A 57 13.80 -8.45 -11.86
N THR A 58 14.69 -8.37 -10.87
CA THR A 58 16.13 -8.52 -11.05
C THR A 58 16.63 -9.74 -10.29
N ARG A 59 17.34 -10.64 -10.97
CA ARG A 59 17.95 -11.81 -10.33
C ARG A 59 19.47 -11.64 -10.20
N HIS A 60 19.96 -11.80 -8.98
CA HIS A 60 21.39 -11.79 -8.64
C HIS A 60 21.78 -13.11 -7.97
N GLY A 61 22.18 -14.10 -8.77
CA GLY A 61 22.47 -15.45 -8.29
C GLY A 61 21.23 -16.10 -7.67
N ASP A 62 21.27 -16.33 -6.36
CA ASP A 62 20.18 -16.91 -5.59
C ASP A 62 19.19 -15.86 -5.03
N TYR A 63 19.42 -14.57 -5.26
CA TYR A 63 18.50 -13.52 -4.83
C TYR A 63 17.63 -13.04 -5.99
N LEU A 64 16.33 -12.88 -5.74
CA LEU A 64 15.37 -12.20 -6.62
C LEU A 64 14.91 -10.93 -5.93
N THR A 65 15.17 -9.77 -6.52
CA THR A 65 14.64 -8.49 -6.07
C THR A 65 13.49 -8.09 -6.98
N ILE A 66 12.37 -7.72 -6.37
CA ILE A 66 11.19 -7.19 -7.03
C ILE A 66 11.03 -5.76 -6.54
N VAL A 67 11.21 -4.78 -7.42
CA VAL A 67 10.85 -3.39 -7.15
C VAL A 67 9.50 -3.15 -7.79
N THR A 68 8.51 -2.78 -6.99
CA THR A 68 7.15 -2.45 -7.43
C THR A 68 6.94 -0.95 -7.31
N TYR A 69 6.52 -0.32 -8.40
CA TYR A 69 6.11 1.07 -8.50
C TYR A 69 4.63 1.11 -8.84
N ILE A 70 3.84 1.77 -8.00
CA ILE A 70 2.39 1.86 -8.14
C ILE A 70 2.03 3.32 -8.35
N ASP A 71 1.44 3.62 -9.50
CA ASP A 71 0.91 4.93 -9.85
C ASP A 71 -0.61 4.86 -9.87
N ASP A 72 -1.26 5.66 -9.04
CA ASP A 72 -2.71 5.70 -8.91
C ASP A 72 -3.17 7.16 -8.74
N PRO A 73 -3.71 7.78 -9.80
CA PRO A 73 -4.08 9.19 -9.77
C PRO A 73 -5.30 9.51 -8.89
N VAL A 74 -6.03 8.48 -8.43
CA VAL A 74 -7.25 8.67 -7.62
C VAL A 74 -6.93 8.73 -6.13
N TYR A 75 -6.08 7.83 -5.64
CA TYR A 75 -5.82 7.67 -4.21
C TYR A 75 -4.42 8.09 -3.77
N LEU A 76 -3.46 8.26 -4.68
CA LEU A 76 -2.08 8.62 -4.35
C LEU A 76 -1.71 10.00 -4.92
N GLU A 77 -1.12 10.84 -4.07
CA GLU A 77 -0.54 12.13 -4.51
C GLU A 77 0.80 11.93 -5.24
N GLU A 78 1.51 10.86 -4.89
CA GLU A 78 2.80 10.46 -5.47
C GLU A 78 2.89 8.93 -5.55
N PRO A 79 3.73 8.39 -6.45
CA PRO A 79 3.86 6.95 -6.63
C PRO A 79 4.28 6.21 -5.36
N PHE A 80 3.63 5.07 -5.11
CA PHE A 80 4.03 4.18 -4.03
C PHE A 80 5.09 3.19 -4.53
N ILE A 81 6.27 3.21 -3.90
CA ILE A 81 7.39 2.34 -4.27
C ILE A 81 7.71 1.40 -3.12
N GLN A 82 7.82 0.11 -3.42
CA GLN A 82 8.31 -0.90 -2.49
C GLN A 82 9.28 -1.86 -3.16
N SER A 83 10.22 -2.39 -2.39
CA SER A 83 11.12 -3.44 -2.85
C SER A 83 11.02 -4.64 -1.92
N VAL A 84 10.92 -5.84 -2.48
CA VAL A 84 11.02 -7.11 -1.75
C VAL A 84 12.14 -7.93 -2.35
N THR A 85 12.93 -8.57 -1.50
CA THR A 85 14.00 -9.47 -1.93
C THR A 85 13.72 -10.87 -1.38
N TYR A 86 13.71 -11.85 -2.27
CA TYR A 86 13.60 -13.26 -1.97
C TYR A 86 14.96 -13.92 -2.11
N GLN A 87 15.27 -14.85 -1.21
CA GLN A 87 16.39 -15.77 -1.37
C GLN A 87 15.84 -17.11 -1.84
N ARG A 88 16.49 -17.71 -2.84
CA ARG A 88 16.15 -19.04 -3.34
C ARG A 88 16.40 -20.06 -2.23
N GLU A 89 15.34 -20.78 -1.88
CA GLU A 89 15.40 -21.97 -1.04
C GLU A 89 14.75 -23.12 -1.80
N ALA A 90 15.56 -24.09 -2.24
CA ALA A 90 15.12 -25.16 -3.12
C ALA A 90 14.40 -26.29 -2.37
N HIS A 91 14.54 -26.33 -1.03
CA HIS A 91 14.00 -27.38 -0.18
C HIS A 91 12.80 -26.94 0.66
N THR A 92 12.37 -25.69 0.53
CA THR A 92 11.14 -25.21 1.18
C THR A 92 9.93 -25.54 0.33
N GLU A 93 8.96 -26.19 0.95
CA GLU A 93 7.59 -26.27 0.45
C GLU A 93 6.76 -25.17 1.13
N LEU A 94 5.86 -24.54 0.37
CA LEU A 94 4.90 -23.61 0.96
C LEU A 94 3.97 -24.39 1.88
N GLU A 95 3.85 -23.94 3.14
CA GLU A 95 2.90 -24.51 4.07
C GLU A 95 1.48 -24.34 3.51
N TYR A 96 0.66 -25.38 3.66
CA TYR A 96 -0.74 -25.31 3.27
C TYR A 96 -1.45 -24.22 4.09
N PHE A 97 -1.88 -23.15 3.43
CA PHE A 97 -2.69 -22.11 4.03
C PHE A 97 -4.18 -22.38 3.72
N PRO A 98 -4.97 -22.92 4.66
CA PRO A 98 -6.38 -23.17 4.41
C PRO A 98 -7.12 -21.84 4.25
N CYS A 99 -7.77 -21.64 3.10
CA CYS A 99 -8.77 -20.59 2.92
C CYS A 99 -10.04 -20.97 3.70
N THR A 100 -10.01 -20.82 5.02
CA THR A 100 -11.19 -20.99 5.87
C THR A 100 -11.90 -19.66 6.05
N ILE A 101 -13.22 -19.73 6.22
CA ILE A 101 -13.99 -18.56 6.63
C ILE A 101 -13.60 -18.27 8.08
N VAL A 102 -12.80 -17.22 8.28
CA VAL A 102 -12.52 -16.66 9.60
C VAL A 102 -13.47 -15.49 9.85
N ASN A 103 -14.08 -15.48 11.04
CA ASN A 103 -14.88 -14.34 11.46
C ASN A 103 -13.93 -13.26 11.99
N GLU A 104 -13.68 -12.23 11.17
CA GLU A 104 -12.80 -11.11 11.52
C GLU A 104 -13.52 -10.02 12.34
N ASN A 105 -14.81 -10.22 12.68
CA ASN A 105 -15.53 -9.25 13.51
C ASN A 105 -15.12 -9.33 14.97
N ILE A 106 -14.46 -8.28 15.41
CA ILE A 106 -14.24 -7.93 16.83
C ILE A 106 -15.52 -7.39 17.50
N SER A 107 -16.58 -7.08 16.73
CA SER A 107 -17.87 -6.61 17.25
C SER A 107 -19.02 -6.93 16.28
N ASP A 108 -20.23 -7.09 16.81
CA ASP A 108 -21.50 -7.14 16.09
C ASP A 108 -21.96 -5.76 15.56
N LYS A 109 -21.26 -4.70 15.95
CA LYS A 109 -21.55 -3.32 15.57
C LYS A 109 -20.41 -2.77 14.73
N ILE A 110 -20.76 -2.17 13.60
CA ILE A 110 -19.83 -1.39 12.79
C ILE A 110 -19.88 0.05 13.33
N PRO A 111 -18.80 0.56 13.95
CA PRO A 111 -18.75 1.96 14.36
C PRO A 111 -18.90 2.83 13.11
N HIS A 112 -19.94 3.66 13.07
CA HIS A 112 -20.12 4.63 12.00
C HIS A 112 -20.27 6.02 12.61
N PHE A 113 -19.58 6.99 12.03
CA PHE A 113 -19.73 8.40 12.36
C PHE A 113 -20.24 9.13 11.15
N LEU A 114 -21.18 10.06 11.36
CA LEU A 114 -21.52 11.03 10.34
C LEU A 114 -20.28 11.87 9.97
N PRO A 115 -20.21 12.41 8.75
CA PRO A 115 -19.12 13.31 8.35
C PRO A 115 -18.86 14.40 9.41
N GLY A 116 -17.60 14.53 9.83
CA GLY A 116 -17.18 15.49 10.86
C GLY A 116 -17.53 15.13 12.31
N LYS A 117 -18.11 13.94 12.58
CA LYS A 117 -18.48 13.50 13.93
C LYS A 117 -17.56 12.44 14.53
N ASN A 118 -16.52 11.99 13.82
CA ASN A 118 -15.58 11.00 14.33
C ASN A 118 -14.70 11.62 15.45
N PRO A 119 -14.86 11.19 16.72
CA PRO A 119 -14.11 11.78 17.84
C PRO A 119 -12.66 11.28 17.90
N TRP A 120 -12.30 10.20 17.19
CA TRP A 120 -11.00 9.54 17.29
C TRP A 120 -9.99 9.99 16.24
N LEU A 121 -10.31 10.98 15.40
CA LEU A 121 -9.37 11.47 14.40
C LEU A 121 -8.05 11.97 15.01
N LYS A 122 -8.10 12.54 16.22
CA LYS A 122 -6.92 13.11 16.92
C LYS A 122 -6.26 12.13 17.89
N GLU A 123 -6.80 10.93 18.05
CA GLU A 123 -6.37 9.98 19.09
C GLU A 123 -4.87 9.68 19.01
N PHE A 124 -4.38 9.30 17.82
CA PHE A 124 -2.96 8.99 17.63
C PHE A 124 -2.05 10.20 17.88
N SER A 125 -2.46 11.39 17.41
CA SER A 125 -1.73 12.65 17.66
C SER A 125 -1.62 12.97 19.15
N GLU A 126 -2.70 12.75 19.90
CA GLU A 126 -2.77 12.97 21.35
C GLU A 126 -2.04 11.88 22.15
N GLN A 127 -1.97 10.64 21.65
CA GLN A 127 -1.25 9.55 22.30
C GLN A 127 0.28 9.68 22.13
N GLU A 128 0.72 10.02 20.93
CA GLU A 128 2.15 10.05 20.58
C GLU A 128 2.77 11.45 20.73
N GLY A 129 1.97 12.48 20.98
CA GLY A 129 2.47 13.84 21.15
C GLY A 129 3.07 14.40 19.86
N VAL A 130 2.40 14.15 18.74
CA VAL A 130 2.78 14.63 17.41
C VAL A 130 1.72 15.59 16.86
N PRO A 131 2.06 16.52 15.96
CA PRO A 131 1.07 17.38 15.32
C PRO A 131 -0.01 16.58 14.59
N TYR A 132 -1.27 17.00 14.72
CA TYR A 132 -2.41 16.29 14.10
C TYR A 132 -2.27 16.21 12.58
N GLU A 133 -1.83 17.29 11.95
CA GLU A 133 -1.60 17.37 10.52
C GLU A 133 -0.56 16.34 10.05
N ALA A 134 0.45 16.04 10.86
CA ALA A 134 1.47 15.03 10.56
C ALA A 134 0.93 13.59 10.59
N THR A 135 -0.21 13.34 11.21
CA THR A 135 -0.84 12.01 11.27
C THR A 135 -1.81 11.76 10.11
N ARG A 136 -1.94 12.71 9.18
CA ARG A 136 -2.87 12.62 8.04
C ARG A 136 -2.25 12.07 6.77
N GLY A 137 -0.93 11.87 6.75
CA GLY A 137 -0.18 11.42 5.58
C GLY A 137 -0.06 12.52 4.51
N GLY A 138 0.10 12.12 3.25
CA GLY A 138 0.32 13.00 2.10
C GLY A 138 1.78 13.01 1.64
N ALA A 139 1.99 13.43 0.39
CA ALA A 139 3.29 13.41 -0.28
C ALA A 139 4.38 14.14 0.53
N GLU A 140 4.05 15.34 1.03
CA GLU A 140 5.00 16.16 1.79
C GLU A 140 5.57 15.44 3.01
N THR A 141 4.82 14.51 3.62
CA THR A 141 5.23 13.78 4.83
C THR A 141 6.29 12.71 4.55
N MET A 142 6.49 12.33 3.29
CA MET A 142 7.51 11.35 2.87
C MET A 142 8.92 11.94 2.84
N TYR A 143 9.05 13.27 2.79
CA TYR A 143 10.32 13.95 2.58
C TYR A 143 10.97 14.44 3.88
N PRO A 144 12.31 14.39 4.03
CA PRO A 144 13.01 14.80 5.24
C PRO A 144 12.72 16.24 5.70
N GLU A 145 12.43 17.14 4.76
CA GLU A 145 12.14 18.57 4.96
C GLU A 145 10.89 18.77 5.82
N TYR A 146 9.96 17.82 5.82
CA TYR A 146 8.74 17.87 6.63
C TYR A 146 9.06 17.96 8.13
N ARG A 147 10.19 17.38 8.56
CA ARG A 147 10.68 17.49 9.96
C ARG A 147 10.90 18.93 10.39
N ALA A 148 11.33 19.81 9.47
CA ALA A 148 11.48 21.23 9.76
C ALA A 148 10.11 21.91 9.89
N LYS A 149 9.16 21.58 9.01
CA LYS A 149 7.77 22.07 9.07
C LYS A 149 7.10 21.69 10.40
N MET A 150 7.29 20.45 10.85
CA MET A 150 6.71 19.94 12.11
C MET A 150 7.15 20.71 13.36
N LYS A 151 8.37 21.26 13.40
CA LYS A 151 8.86 22.02 14.58
C LYS A 151 8.03 23.26 14.87
N GLY A 152 7.38 23.84 13.86
CA GLY A 152 6.50 24.99 14.01
C GLY A 152 5.02 24.65 14.24
N MET A 153 4.66 23.36 14.24
CA MET A 153 3.27 22.93 14.37
C MET A 153 2.83 22.81 15.82
N LYS A 154 1.52 22.95 16.04
CA LYS A 154 0.93 22.72 17.36
C LYS A 154 0.89 21.23 17.65
N VAL A 155 1.50 20.84 18.76
CA VAL A 155 1.46 19.47 19.27
C VAL A 155 0.27 19.32 20.21
N ALA A 156 -0.50 18.25 20.04
CA ALA A 156 -1.58 17.93 20.96
C ALA A 156 -1.00 17.50 22.33
N PRO A 157 -1.60 17.91 23.46
CA PRO A 157 -1.13 17.47 24.77
C PRO A 157 -1.25 15.94 24.88
N LEU A 158 -0.18 15.30 25.36
CA LEU A 158 -0.11 13.86 25.57
C LEU A 158 -1.25 13.41 26.49
N LYS A 159 -2.12 12.53 26.00
CA LYS A 159 -3.07 11.81 26.85
C LYS A 159 -2.31 10.68 27.55
N PRO A 160 -2.43 10.53 28.88
CA PRO A 160 -1.81 9.41 29.58
C PRO A 160 -2.32 8.10 28.97
N THR A 161 -1.40 7.20 28.63
CA THR A 161 -1.74 5.85 28.16
C THR A 161 -2.63 5.21 29.23
N PRO A 162 -3.81 4.69 28.86
CA PRO A 162 -4.61 3.91 29.80
C PRO A 162 -3.73 2.79 30.38
N SER A 163 -3.72 2.65 31.70
CA SER A 163 -3.12 1.48 32.36
C SER A 163 -3.59 0.23 31.63
N ALA A 164 -2.67 -0.54 31.06
CA ALA A 164 -3.01 -1.87 30.55
C ALA A 164 -3.66 -2.65 31.71
N PHE A 165 -4.79 -3.31 31.40
CA PHE A 165 -5.50 -4.18 32.33
C PHE A 165 -4.66 -5.41 32.68
#